data_AF-A0A0K8QKC5-F1
#
_entry.id   AF-A0A0K8QKC5-F1
#
_cell.length_a   1.000
_cell.length_b   1.000
_cell.length_c   1.000
_cell.angle_alpha   90.00
_cell.angle_beta   90.00
_cell.angle_gamma   90.00
#
_symmetry.space_group_name_H-M   'P 1'
#
loop_
_entity.id
_entity.type
_entity.pdbx_description
1 polymer ?
#
loop_
_entity_poly.entity_id
_entity_poly.type
_entity_poly.pdbx_seq_one_letter_code
_entity_poly.pdbx_strand_id
1 'polypeptide(L)'
;MSQPSWFTEAHEGSGSSIGYRIERLLHAEKTPYQTIEIYQTTDWGNLMVIDGCIMLTSRDNFLYHEMMTHPALFTHARAKRVVIIGGGDCGTLREVLKHEEVEHAVQVEIDERVTRLAEQYFPELCASNADPRAELLFIDGIRYMAECEPDSLDVVIVDSTDPVGPAEGLFNAAFYASCFKALRQGGILVQQSESPLAHLDLIRAMRGAMRSAGFHALRTLPFPQPCYPTGWWSCTMARKGADLAGFRERGAATKQFATRYYNAETHKAALAQPEFLREALGD
;
A
#
# COMPACT_ATOMS: atom_id res chain seq x y z
N MET A 1 24.20 -2.09 -33.47
CA MET A 1 23.04 -1.71 -32.63
C MET A 1 23.47 -1.92 -31.20
N SER A 2 23.42 -0.90 -30.34
CA SER A 2 23.69 -1.11 -28.91
C SER A 2 22.66 -2.10 -28.38
N GLN A 3 23.08 -3.03 -27.50
CA GLN A 3 22.12 -3.92 -26.86
C GLN A 3 21.09 -3.07 -26.09
N PRO A 4 19.80 -3.46 -26.10
CA PRO A 4 18.81 -2.77 -25.27
C PRO A 4 19.26 -2.84 -23.80
N SER A 5 19.26 -1.69 -23.13
CA SER A 5 19.55 -1.63 -21.70
C SER A 5 18.31 -2.10 -20.92
N TRP A 6 18.52 -2.89 -19.87
CA TRP A 6 17.46 -3.39 -18.99
C TRP A 6 17.76 -2.96 -17.57
N PHE A 7 16.75 -2.45 -16.86
CA PHE A 7 16.75 -2.45 -15.40
C PHE A 7 16.27 -3.82 -14.93
N THR A 8 16.97 -4.45 -13.98
CA THR A 8 16.60 -5.75 -13.43
C THR A 8 16.68 -5.70 -11.91
N GLU A 9 15.58 -6.03 -11.27
CA GLU A 9 15.48 -6.26 -9.84
C GLU A 9 15.66 -7.75 -9.58
N ALA A 10 16.72 -8.10 -8.84
CA ALA A 10 16.98 -9.47 -8.43
C ALA A 10 16.36 -9.72 -7.06
N HIS A 11 15.50 -10.74 -6.96
CA HIS A 11 14.94 -11.21 -5.69
C HIS A 11 15.67 -12.49 -5.28
N GLU A 12 16.81 -12.31 -4.59
CA GLU A 12 17.71 -13.38 -4.14
C GLU A 12 16.97 -14.45 -3.31
N GLY A 13 16.05 -14.03 -2.43
CA GLY A 13 15.32 -14.93 -1.54
C GLY A 13 14.46 -15.98 -2.26
N SER A 14 13.96 -15.69 -3.47
CA SER A 14 13.21 -16.65 -4.30
C SER A 14 14.02 -17.18 -5.48
N GLY A 15 15.26 -16.73 -5.67
CA GLY A 15 16.07 -17.07 -6.84
C GLY A 15 15.45 -16.64 -8.17
N SER A 16 14.72 -15.51 -8.18
CA SER A 16 14.07 -14.98 -9.39
C SER A 16 14.38 -13.50 -9.59
N SER A 17 14.15 -12.97 -10.78
CA SER A 17 14.31 -11.55 -11.08
C SER A 17 13.19 -11.05 -11.99
N ILE A 18 12.90 -9.76 -11.90
CA ILE A 18 12.02 -9.07 -12.83
C ILE A 18 12.78 -7.93 -13.51
N GLY A 19 12.51 -7.68 -14.80
CA GLY A 19 13.25 -6.68 -15.55
C GLY A 19 12.42 -5.96 -16.59
N TYR A 20 12.79 -4.70 -16.82
CA TYR A 20 12.14 -3.78 -17.74
C TYR A 20 13.17 -3.20 -18.69
N ARG A 21 12.85 -3.21 -19.98
CA ARG A 21 13.67 -2.54 -20.98
C ARG A 21 13.57 -1.03 -20.80
N ILE A 22 14.72 -0.38 -20.65
CA ILE A 22 14.82 1.05 -20.40
C ILE A 22 15.30 1.81 -21.64
N GLU A 23 14.77 3.02 -21.82
CA GLU A 23 15.29 3.98 -22.80
C GLU A 23 16.43 4.78 -22.20
N ARG A 24 16.23 5.33 -20.98
CA ARG A 24 17.24 6.11 -20.25
C ARG A 24 16.87 6.25 -18.77
N LEU A 25 17.88 6.55 -17.96
CA LEU A 25 17.72 7.08 -16.61
C LEU A 25 17.26 8.54 -16.70
N LEU A 26 16.15 8.89 -16.05
CA LEU A 26 15.59 10.24 -15.98
C LEU A 26 16.12 11.00 -14.76
N HIS A 27 16.25 10.31 -13.62
CA HIS A 27 16.69 10.89 -12.36
C HIS A 27 17.40 9.85 -11.51
N ALA A 28 18.41 10.25 -10.74
CA ALA A 28 18.98 9.45 -9.67
C ALA A 28 19.47 10.36 -8.56
N GLU A 29 19.11 10.07 -7.32
CA GLU A 29 19.62 10.76 -6.15
C GLU A 29 19.71 9.83 -4.94
N LYS A 30 20.55 10.22 -3.98
CA LYS A 30 20.65 9.57 -2.68
C LYS A 30 20.26 10.57 -1.60
N THR A 31 19.24 10.23 -0.84
CA THR A 31 18.74 11.03 0.29
C THR A 31 19.35 10.50 1.59
N PRO A 32 19.08 11.13 2.76
CA PRO A 32 19.46 10.55 4.04
C PRO A 32 18.82 9.20 4.34
N TYR A 33 17.75 8.83 3.62
CA TYR A 33 16.96 7.63 3.87
C TYR A 33 17.25 6.50 2.88
N GLN A 34 17.38 6.82 1.59
CA GLN A 34 17.39 5.83 0.51
C GLN A 34 18.00 6.37 -0.79
N THR A 35 18.21 5.49 -1.76
CA THR A 35 18.56 5.82 -3.14
C THR A 35 17.31 5.78 -4.01
N ILE A 36 17.00 6.87 -4.71
CA ILE A 36 15.81 6.97 -5.58
C ILE A 36 16.27 7.12 -7.02
N GLU A 37 15.77 6.26 -7.90
CA GLU A 37 16.03 6.31 -9.33
C GLU A 37 14.72 6.28 -10.13
N ILE A 38 14.64 7.11 -11.16
CA ILE A 38 13.53 7.14 -12.10
C ILE A 38 14.04 6.78 -13.49
N TYR A 39 13.46 5.76 -14.09
CA TYR A 39 13.79 5.31 -15.44
C TYR A 39 12.61 5.58 -16.39
N GLN A 40 12.91 5.93 -17.64
CA GLN A 40 11.93 5.81 -18.71
C GLN A 40 12.04 4.40 -19.30
N THR A 41 10.95 3.63 -19.26
CA THR A 41 10.85 2.32 -19.89
C THR A 41 10.26 2.42 -21.29
N THR A 42 10.43 1.37 -22.11
CA THR A 42 9.86 1.37 -23.47
C THR A 42 8.35 1.17 -23.52
N ASP A 43 7.78 0.39 -22.60
CA ASP A 43 6.39 -0.11 -22.70
C ASP A 43 5.55 0.09 -21.41
N TRP A 44 6.20 0.49 -20.31
CA TRP A 44 5.60 0.60 -18.97
C TRP A 44 5.51 2.04 -18.44
N GLY A 45 5.92 3.02 -19.26
CA GLY A 45 6.02 4.42 -18.87
C GLY A 45 7.22 4.67 -17.96
N ASN A 46 7.07 5.52 -16.96
CA ASN A 46 8.12 5.75 -15.98
C ASN A 46 8.14 4.62 -14.94
N LEU A 47 9.32 4.28 -14.48
CA LEU A 47 9.60 3.29 -13.45
C LEU A 47 10.31 3.98 -12.29
N MET A 48 9.73 3.90 -11.10
CA MET A 48 10.37 4.36 -9.86
C MET A 48 11.03 3.17 -9.17
N VAL A 49 12.29 3.35 -8.80
CA VAL A 49 13.11 2.37 -8.09
C VAL A 49 13.65 3.03 -6.82
N ILE A 50 13.53 2.33 -5.70
CA ILE A 50 14.06 2.76 -4.40
C ILE A 50 14.94 1.65 -3.85
N ASP A 51 16.20 1.98 -3.53
CA ASP A 51 17.23 1.05 -3.05
C ASP A 51 17.36 -0.22 -3.90
N GLY A 52 17.12 -0.09 -5.21
CA GLY A 52 17.18 -1.19 -6.19
C GLY A 52 15.87 -1.99 -6.33
N CYS A 53 14.87 -1.74 -5.48
CA CYS A 53 13.57 -2.38 -5.54
C CYS A 53 12.58 -1.57 -6.39
N ILE A 54 11.71 -2.24 -7.13
CA ILE A 54 10.70 -1.57 -7.97
C ILE A 54 9.53 -1.11 -7.11
N MET A 55 9.25 0.19 -7.10
CA MET A 55 8.14 0.76 -6.33
C MET A 55 6.86 0.82 -7.15
N LEU A 56 6.93 1.30 -8.39
CA LEU A 56 5.77 1.38 -9.28
C LEU A 56 6.16 1.61 -10.73
N THR A 57 5.21 1.36 -11.63
CA THR A 57 5.25 1.83 -13.03
C THR A 57 4.03 2.70 -13.36
N SER A 58 4.14 3.59 -14.34
CA SER A 58 2.97 4.35 -14.84
C SER A 58 1.86 3.44 -15.39
N ARG A 59 2.22 2.25 -15.88
CA ARG A 59 1.27 1.34 -16.56
C ARG A 59 0.31 0.65 -15.60
N ASP A 60 0.82 0.14 -14.47
CA ASP A 60 0.13 -0.83 -13.62
C ASP A 60 -0.07 -0.39 -12.16
N ASN A 61 0.40 0.79 -11.74
CA ASN A 61 0.25 1.30 -10.36
C ASN A 61 -1.19 1.28 -9.83
N PHE A 62 -2.19 1.39 -10.72
CA PHE A 62 -3.61 1.40 -10.34
C PHE A 62 -4.05 0.11 -9.64
N LEU A 63 -3.40 -1.03 -9.92
CA LEU A 63 -3.75 -2.31 -9.31
C LEU A 63 -3.52 -2.24 -7.79
N TYR A 64 -2.31 -1.83 -7.40
CA TYR A 64 -1.91 -1.68 -6.02
C TYR A 64 -2.70 -0.58 -5.30
N HIS A 65 -2.74 0.65 -5.82
CA HIS A 65 -3.40 1.78 -5.14
C HIS A 65 -4.91 1.53 -4.92
N GLU A 66 -5.60 0.96 -5.90
CA GLU A 66 -7.01 0.65 -5.79
C GLU A 66 -7.28 -0.46 -4.76
N MET A 67 -6.41 -1.47 -4.68
CA MET A 67 -6.55 -2.60 -3.75
C MET A 67 -6.08 -2.30 -2.32
N MET A 68 -5.14 -1.38 -2.13
CA MET A 68 -4.77 -0.85 -0.81
C MET A 68 -5.87 0.04 -0.23
N THR A 69 -6.63 0.72 -1.08
CA THR A 69 -7.58 1.75 -0.65
C THR A 69 -9.01 1.24 -0.57
N HIS A 70 -9.60 0.85 -1.71
CA HIS A 70 -11.05 0.71 -1.81
C HIS A 70 -11.61 -0.44 -0.96
N PRO A 71 -10.97 -1.63 -0.86
CA PRO A 71 -11.45 -2.67 0.03
C PRO A 71 -11.60 -2.21 1.48
N ALA A 72 -10.62 -1.47 2.01
CA ALA A 72 -10.67 -0.93 3.36
C ALA A 72 -11.80 0.10 3.53
N LEU A 73 -11.90 1.09 2.64
CA LEU A 73 -12.92 2.15 2.76
C LEU A 73 -14.34 1.63 2.54
N PHE A 74 -14.57 0.67 1.64
CA PHE A 74 -15.89 0.05 1.46
C PHE A 74 -16.24 -0.96 2.54
N THR A 75 -15.26 -1.52 3.26
CA THR A 75 -15.51 -2.36 4.44
C THR A 75 -15.85 -1.52 5.67
N HIS A 76 -15.21 -0.36 5.81
CA HIS A 76 -15.57 0.59 6.86
C HIS A 76 -16.99 1.14 6.65
N ALA A 77 -17.72 1.37 7.75
CA ALA A 77 -19.12 1.81 7.66
C ALA A 77 -19.24 3.21 7.05
N ARG A 78 -18.35 4.13 7.45
CA ARG A 78 -18.24 5.51 6.94
C ARG A 78 -16.92 6.12 7.40
N ALA A 79 -15.86 5.99 6.60
CA ALA A 79 -14.53 6.47 6.98
C ALA A 79 -14.41 7.97 6.74
N LYS A 80 -14.11 8.75 7.78
CA LYS A 80 -13.95 10.21 7.73
C LYS A 80 -12.51 10.64 7.90
N ARG A 81 -11.77 9.97 8.79
CA ARG A 81 -10.37 10.27 9.12
C ARG A 81 -9.49 9.11 8.71
N VAL A 82 -8.66 9.35 7.69
CA VAL A 82 -7.76 8.35 7.11
C VAL A 82 -6.31 8.81 7.30
N VAL A 83 -5.44 7.89 7.71
CA VAL A 83 -4.00 8.10 7.74
C VAL A 83 -3.34 7.10 6.79
N ILE A 84 -2.40 7.58 5.98
CA ILE A 84 -1.54 6.80 5.11
C ILE A 84 -0.11 6.94 5.64
N ILE A 85 0.53 5.83 5.98
CA ILE A 85 1.94 5.78 6.38
C ILE A 85 2.74 5.30 5.16
N GLY A 86 3.71 6.10 4.72
CA GLY A 86 4.39 5.94 3.43
C GLY A 86 3.55 6.48 2.28
N GLY A 87 3.52 5.77 1.15
CA GLY A 87 2.77 6.15 -0.04
C GLY A 87 3.30 7.44 -0.68
N GLY A 88 4.61 7.68 -0.62
CA GLY A 88 5.25 8.91 -1.08
C GLY A 88 4.92 9.30 -2.52
N ASP A 89 4.51 8.37 -3.38
CA ASP A 89 4.05 8.63 -4.75
C ASP A 89 2.64 9.26 -4.86
N CYS A 90 1.91 9.29 -3.74
CA CYS A 90 0.56 9.84 -3.59
C CYS A 90 -0.58 9.08 -4.30
N GLY A 91 -0.31 7.92 -4.90
CA GLY A 91 -1.33 7.12 -5.56
C GLY A 91 -2.42 6.64 -4.61
N THR A 92 -2.05 6.16 -3.43
CA THR A 92 -2.99 5.77 -2.37
C THR A 92 -3.82 6.97 -1.88
N LEU A 93 -3.19 8.13 -1.65
CA LEU A 93 -3.91 9.36 -1.25
C LEU A 93 -4.94 9.79 -2.29
N ARG A 94 -4.57 9.77 -3.57
CA ARG A 94 -5.48 10.06 -4.68
C ARG A 94 -6.70 9.13 -4.68
N GLU A 95 -6.52 7.85 -4.43
CA GLU A 95 -7.63 6.89 -4.36
C GLU A 95 -8.51 7.10 -3.11
N VAL A 96 -7.91 7.46 -1.95
CA VAL A 96 -8.64 7.78 -0.71
C VAL A 96 -9.56 8.98 -0.94
N LEU A 97 -9.05 10.03 -1.58
CA LEU A 97 -9.78 11.28 -1.81
C LEU A 97 -10.93 11.15 -2.81
N LYS A 98 -11.06 10.03 -3.55
CA LYS A 98 -12.26 9.74 -4.35
C LYS A 98 -13.50 9.49 -3.51
N HIS A 99 -13.35 9.16 -2.22
CA HIS A 99 -14.48 8.93 -1.31
C HIS A 99 -14.91 10.23 -0.66
N GLU A 100 -16.14 10.67 -0.96
CA GLU A 100 -16.69 11.93 -0.45
C GLU A 100 -16.94 11.91 1.06
N GLU A 101 -17.10 10.73 1.67
CA GLU A 101 -17.23 10.61 3.13
C GLU A 101 -15.96 10.94 3.90
N VAL A 102 -14.80 10.91 3.22
CA VAL A 102 -13.51 11.29 3.81
C VAL A 102 -13.50 12.80 4.02
N GLU A 103 -13.32 13.21 5.27
CA GLU A 103 -13.25 14.61 5.70
C GLU A 103 -11.79 15.06 5.88
N HIS A 104 -10.89 14.14 6.19
CA HIS A 104 -9.46 14.41 6.37
C HIS A 104 -8.61 13.17 6.05
N ALA A 105 -7.61 13.35 5.20
CA ALA A 105 -6.66 12.33 4.80
C ALA A 105 -5.22 12.85 5.01
N VAL A 106 -4.48 12.22 5.92
CA VAL A 106 -3.08 12.57 6.18
C VAL A 106 -2.18 11.52 5.56
N GLN A 107 -1.23 11.94 4.72
CA GLN A 107 -0.14 11.08 4.25
C GLN A 107 1.14 11.46 4.98
N VAL A 108 1.76 10.48 5.63
CA VAL A 108 2.99 10.64 6.41
C VAL A 108 4.11 9.90 5.69
N GLU A 109 4.96 10.64 5.01
CA GLU A 109 6.10 10.14 4.25
C GLU A 109 7.40 10.56 4.96
N ILE A 110 8.35 9.65 5.15
CA ILE A 110 9.60 9.99 5.84
C ILE A 110 10.55 10.77 4.94
N ASP A 111 10.52 10.50 3.63
CA ASP A 111 11.38 11.10 2.63
C ASP A 111 10.60 11.97 1.64
N GLU A 112 10.56 13.28 1.92
CA GLU A 112 9.91 14.28 1.06
C GLU A 112 10.32 14.17 -0.42
N ARG A 113 11.54 13.72 -0.69
CA ARG A 113 12.04 13.62 -2.07
C ARG A 113 11.25 12.63 -2.91
N VAL A 114 10.72 11.55 -2.33
CA VAL A 114 9.85 10.60 -3.05
C VAL A 114 8.63 11.33 -3.61
N THR A 115 7.94 12.13 -2.79
CA THR A 115 6.78 12.92 -3.21
C THR A 115 7.12 13.97 -4.25
N ARG A 116 8.23 14.70 -4.08
CA ARG A 116 8.63 15.73 -5.04
C ARG A 116 8.99 15.13 -6.41
N LEU A 117 9.59 13.94 -6.42
CA LEU A 117 9.90 13.23 -7.67
C LEU A 117 8.64 12.62 -8.28
N ALA A 118 7.68 12.17 -7.48
CA ALA A 118 6.36 11.74 -7.96
C ALA A 118 5.59 12.89 -8.62
N GLU A 119 5.59 14.08 -8.04
CA GLU A 119 4.97 15.28 -8.64
C GLU A 119 5.56 15.60 -10.02
N GLN A 120 6.85 15.31 -10.22
CA GLN A 120 7.54 15.57 -11.48
C GLN A 120 7.34 14.45 -12.52
N TYR A 121 7.43 13.18 -12.12
CA TYR A 121 7.53 12.04 -13.03
C TYR A 121 6.27 11.17 -13.08
N PHE A 122 5.35 11.33 -12.12
CA PHE A 122 4.07 10.64 -12.01
C PHE A 122 2.95 11.64 -11.62
N PRO A 123 2.82 12.78 -12.33
CA PRO A 123 1.88 13.85 -11.94
C PRO A 123 0.41 13.38 -11.87
N GLU A 124 0.06 12.30 -12.57
CA GLU A 124 -1.26 11.67 -12.48
C GLU A 124 -1.60 11.13 -11.10
N LEU A 125 -0.60 10.70 -10.32
CA LEU A 125 -0.77 10.21 -8.95
C LEU A 125 -0.91 11.36 -7.96
N CYS A 126 -0.20 12.46 -8.19
CA CYS A 126 -0.20 13.64 -7.32
C CYS A 126 -1.35 14.63 -7.63
N ALA A 127 -2.25 14.30 -8.55
CA ALA A 127 -3.33 15.19 -9.00
C ALA A 127 -4.28 15.66 -7.88
N SER A 128 -4.31 14.95 -6.75
CA SER A 128 -5.16 15.25 -5.59
C SER A 128 -4.40 15.85 -4.40
N ASN A 129 -3.10 16.14 -4.51
CA ASN A 129 -2.29 16.65 -3.40
C ASN A 129 -2.78 18.01 -2.87
N ALA A 130 -3.46 18.80 -3.71
CA ALA A 130 -4.03 20.10 -3.36
C ALA A 130 -5.50 20.04 -2.89
N ASP A 131 -6.08 18.84 -2.74
CA ASP A 131 -7.42 18.70 -2.16
C ASP A 131 -7.41 19.28 -0.73
N PRO A 132 -8.38 20.14 -0.36
CA PRO A 132 -8.40 20.76 0.97
C PRO A 132 -8.53 19.77 2.14
N ARG A 133 -8.88 18.51 1.86
CA ARG A 133 -8.93 17.42 2.84
C ARG A 133 -7.59 16.71 3.02
N ALA A 134 -6.65 16.92 2.11
CA ALA A 134 -5.34 16.29 2.12
C ALA A 134 -4.35 17.07 2.98
N GLU A 135 -3.54 16.34 3.75
CA GLU A 135 -2.40 16.87 4.48
C GLU A 135 -1.18 15.97 4.23
N LEU A 136 -0.09 16.55 3.73
CA LEU A 136 1.18 15.84 3.53
C LEU A 136 2.14 16.22 4.66
N LEU A 137 2.61 15.22 5.40
CA LEU A 137 3.57 15.39 6.49
C LEU A 137 4.86 14.63 6.17
N PHE A 138 5.99 15.33 6.26
CA PHE A 138 7.31 14.76 5.99
C PHE A 138 8.04 14.41 7.29
N ILE A 139 7.58 13.36 7.98
CA ILE A 139 8.02 12.94 9.31
C ILE A 139 7.97 11.41 9.45
N ASP A 140 8.53 10.88 10.54
CA ASP A 140 8.50 9.45 10.85
C ASP A 140 7.07 8.97 11.19
N GLY A 141 6.56 8.02 10.39
CA GLY A 141 5.26 7.41 10.56
C GLY A 141 5.09 6.59 11.84
N ILE A 142 6.15 5.96 12.36
CA ILE A 142 6.12 5.23 13.64
C ILE A 142 5.86 6.23 14.77
N ARG A 143 6.60 7.34 14.75
CA ARG A 143 6.41 8.42 15.72
C ARG A 143 5.01 9.01 15.62
N TYR A 144 4.55 9.32 14.41
CA TYR A 144 3.22 9.85 14.18
C TYR A 144 2.13 8.96 14.77
N MET A 145 2.19 7.64 14.51
CA MET A 145 1.22 6.69 15.05
C MET A 145 1.30 6.54 16.58
N ALA A 146 2.48 6.63 17.17
CA ALA A 146 2.63 6.59 18.63
C ALA A 146 2.02 7.81 19.32
N GLU A 147 2.13 8.98 18.69
CA GLU A 147 1.61 10.27 19.16
C GLU A 147 0.12 10.48 18.84
N CYS A 148 -0.48 9.67 17.95
CA CYS A 148 -1.91 9.75 17.65
C CYS A 148 -2.79 9.59 18.89
N GLU A 149 -3.82 10.44 18.96
CA GLU A 149 -4.84 10.34 19.99
C GLU A 149 -5.62 9.02 19.88
N PRO A 150 -5.95 8.37 21.02
CA PRO A 150 -6.81 7.18 21.01
C PRO A 150 -8.14 7.42 20.31
N ASP A 151 -8.64 6.40 19.59
CA ASP A 151 -9.96 6.41 18.94
C ASP A 151 -10.21 7.67 18.07
N SER A 152 -9.17 8.15 17.38
CA SER A 152 -9.21 9.35 16.54
C SER A 152 -9.25 9.05 15.04
N LEU A 153 -8.97 7.81 14.62
CA LEU A 153 -8.87 7.40 13.22
C LEU A 153 -9.92 6.35 12.84
N ASP A 154 -10.39 6.39 11.60
CA ASP A 154 -11.31 5.39 11.05
C ASP A 154 -10.54 4.32 10.24
N VAL A 155 -9.55 4.75 9.45
CA VAL A 155 -8.73 3.86 8.63
C VAL A 155 -7.26 4.27 8.70
N VAL A 156 -6.39 3.29 8.84
CA VAL A 156 -4.93 3.42 8.67
C VAL A 156 -4.51 2.54 7.50
N ILE A 157 -3.84 3.14 6.52
CA ILE A 157 -3.23 2.46 5.37
C ILE A 157 -1.72 2.52 5.54
N VAL A 158 -1.04 1.38 5.55
CA VAL A 158 0.42 1.30 5.60
C VAL A 158 0.89 0.89 4.22
N ASP A 159 1.34 1.91 3.49
CA ASP A 159 1.84 1.84 2.13
C ASP A 159 3.37 2.02 2.16
N SER A 160 4.04 1.07 2.80
CA SER A 160 5.47 1.09 3.02
C SER A 160 6.20 0.26 1.96
N THR A 161 7.51 0.50 1.83
CA THR A 161 8.40 -0.43 1.15
C THR A 161 8.52 -1.74 1.94
N ASP A 162 9.19 -2.73 1.34
CA ASP A 162 9.62 -3.98 1.98
C ASP A 162 10.24 -3.71 3.37
N PRO A 163 10.17 -4.67 4.32
CA PRO A 163 10.63 -4.52 5.71
C PRO A 163 12.16 -4.48 5.85
N VAL A 164 12.80 -3.56 5.15
CA VAL A 164 14.23 -3.27 5.12
C VAL A 164 14.41 -1.78 5.34
N GLY A 165 15.45 -1.40 6.08
CA GLY A 165 15.76 0.01 6.31
C GLY A 165 14.65 0.73 7.11
N PRO A 166 14.20 1.93 6.70
CA PRO A 166 13.21 2.72 7.45
C PRO A 166 11.88 1.99 7.73
N ALA A 167 11.49 1.04 6.87
CA ALA A 167 10.21 0.35 6.96
C ALA A 167 10.20 -0.82 7.96
N GLU A 168 11.35 -1.33 8.43
CA GLU A 168 11.42 -2.49 9.34
C GLU A 168 10.57 -2.29 10.61
N GLY A 169 10.57 -1.06 11.14
CA GLY A 169 9.80 -0.70 12.34
C GLY A 169 8.28 -0.71 12.15
N LEU A 170 7.77 -0.76 10.92
CA LEU A 170 6.34 -0.78 10.59
C LEU A 170 5.73 -2.20 10.63
N PHE A 171 6.53 -3.24 10.82
CA PHE A 171 6.08 -4.65 10.78
C PHE A 171 6.07 -5.34 12.15
N ASN A 172 6.14 -4.58 13.25
CA ASN A 172 6.22 -5.13 14.60
C ASN A 172 4.96 -4.86 15.45
N ALA A 173 4.82 -5.64 16.53
CA ALA A 173 3.66 -5.56 17.42
C ALA A 173 3.50 -4.20 18.11
N ALA A 174 4.59 -3.45 18.34
CA ALA A 174 4.52 -2.13 18.97
C ALA A 174 3.88 -1.11 18.03
N PHE A 175 4.25 -1.11 16.76
CA PHE A 175 3.61 -0.28 15.74
C PHE A 175 2.13 -0.63 15.60
N TYR A 176 1.79 -1.92 15.51
CA TYR A 176 0.40 -2.36 15.46
C TYR A 176 -0.42 -1.98 16.70
N ALA A 177 0.18 -1.97 17.89
CA ALA A 177 -0.47 -1.51 19.10
C ALA A 177 -0.79 -0.01 19.05
N SER A 178 0.11 0.81 18.49
CA SER A 178 -0.14 2.23 18.24
C SER A 178 -1.30 2.44 17.25
N CYS A 179 -1.33 1.68 16.15
CA CYS A 179 -2.46 1.70 15.22
C CYS A 179 -3.77 1.27 15.90
N PHE A 180 -3.75 0.19 16.68
CA PHE A 180 -4.93 -0.29 17.40
C PHE A 180 -5.47 0.73 18.42
N LYS A 181 -4.57 1.42 19.13
CA LYS A 181 -4.92 2.52 20.05
C LYS A 181 -5.59 3.67 19.30
N ALA A 182 -5.00 4.13 18.19
CA ALA A 182 -5.48 5.28 17.43
C ALA A 182 -6.80 5.01 16.68
N LEU A 183 -7.03 3.77 16.23
CA LEU A 183 -8.25 3.39 15.52
C LEU A 183 -9.47 3.38 16.45
N ARG A 184 -10.60 3.86 15.95
CA ARG A 184 -11.91 3.75 16.59
C ARG A 184 -12.42 2.31 16.62
N GLN A 185 -13.45 2.06 17.43
CA GLN A 185 -14.24 0.84 17.33
C GLN A 185 -14.77 0.65 15.90
N GLY A 186 -14.49 -0.51 15.31
CA GLY A 186 -14.82 -0.82 13.91
C GLY A 186 -13.82 -0.29 12.89
N GLY A 187 -12.79 0.44 13.32
CA GLY A 187 -11.72 0.98 12.49
C GLY A 187 -10.82 -0.10 11.90
N ILE A 188 -10.19 0.22 10.77
CA ILE A 188 -9.48 -0.73 9.93
C ILE A 188 -8.03 -0.31 9.76
N LEU A 189 -7.11 -1.24 9.98
CA LEU A 189 -5.74 -1.19 9.50
C LEU A 189 -5.66 -2.00 8.22
N VAL A 190 -5.01 -1.49 7.18
CA VAL A 190 -4.59 -2.26 6.00
C VAL A 190 -3.12 -2.00 5.74
N GLN A 191 -2.35 -3.05 5.49
CA GLN A 191 -0.92 -2.97 5.21
C GLN A 191 -0.58 -3.86 4.03
N GLN A 192 0.29 -3.41 3.14
CA GLN A 192 0.89 -4.26 2.13
C GLN A 192 1.58 -5.46 2.79
N SER A 193 1.46 -6.65 2.20
CA SER A 193 1.90 -7.88 2.85
C SER A 193 2.66 -8.82 1.94
N GLU A 194 3.45 -8.26 1.02
CA GLU A 194 4.29 -9.01 0.10
C GLU A 194 3.54 -10.02 -0.80
N SER A 195 4.31 -10.88 -1.48
CA SER A 195 3.79 -11.96 -2.31
C SER A 195 3.29 -13.12 -1.45
N PRO A 196 2.03 -13.56 -1.63
CA PRO A 196 1.52 -14.77 -1.00
C PRO A 196 2.32 -16.03 -1.34
N LEU A 197 2.98 -16.04 -2.51
CA LEU A 197 3.72 -17.19 -3.01
C LEU A 197 5.15 -17.25 -2.48
N ALA A 198 5.84 -16.10 -2.41
CA ALA A 198 7.25 -16.04 -2.01
C ALA A 198 7.46 -15.70 -0.53
N HIS A 199 6.51 -15.04 0.14
CA HIS A 199 6.71 -14.43 1.47
C HIS A 199 5.68 -14.88 2.51
N LEU A 200 5.17 -16.10 2.39
CA LEU A 200 4.10 -16.63 3.25
C LEU A 200 4.44 -16.61 4.75
N ASP A 201 5.69 -16.88 5.12
CA ASP A 201 6.12 -16.85 6.52
C ASP A 201 6.16 -15.42 7.08
N LEU A 202 6.47 -14.42 6.25
CA LEU A 202 6.37 -13.01 6.66
C LEU A 202 4.89 -12.62 6.86
N ILE A 203 3.99 -13.02 5.97
CA ILE A 203 2.54 -12.78 6.12
C ILE A 203 2.03 -13.38 7.44
N ARG A 204 2.46 -14.61 7.78
CA ARG A 204 2.13 -15.26 9.06
C ARG A 204 2.66 -14.46 10.25
N ALA A 205 3.93 -14.06 10.22
CA ALA A 205 4.55 -13.28 11.29
C ALA A 205 3.84 -11.95 11.52
N MET A 206 3.55 -11.23 10.43
CA MET A 206 2.82 -9.96 10.44
C MET A 206 1.42 -10.12 11.03
N ARG A 207 0.66 -11.14 10.60
CA ARG A 207 -0.66 -11.46 11.18
C ARG A 207 -0.57 -11.81 12.66
N GLY A 208 0.47 -12.54 13.07
CA GLY A 208 0.75 -12.83 14.48
C GLY A 208 1.01 -11.56 15.31
N ALA A 209 1.79 -10.62 14.78
CA ALA A 209 2.06 -9.34 15.41
C ALA A 209 0.79 -8.48 15.52
N MET A 210 -0.03 -8.40 14.46
CA MET A 210 -1.35 -7.74 14.50
C MET A 210 -2.28 -8.37 15.54
N ARG A 211 -2.31 -9.72 15.64
CA ARG A 211 -3.08 -10.42 16.69
C ARG A 211 -2.61 -10.07 18.08
N SER A 212 -1.29 -9.98 18.26
CA SER A 212 -0.67 -9.63 19.55
C SER A 212 -0.98 -8.20 19.98
N ALA A 213 -1.21 -7.30 19.01
CA ALA A 213 -1.65 -5.92 19.25
C ALA A 213 -3.16 -5.79 19.57
N GLY A 214 -3.95 -6.86 19.44
CA GLY A 214 -5.39 -6.88 19.76
C GLY A 214 -6.33 -7.01 18.57
N PHE A 215 -5.81 -7.12 17.34
CA PHE A 215 -6.67 -7.37 16.18
C PHE A 215 -7.09 -8.85 16.11
N HIS A 216 -8.40 -9.13 16.20
CA HIS A 216 -8.91 -10.50 16.16
C HIS A 216 -9.46 -10.90 14.78
N ALA A 217 -9.97 -9.94 14.01
CA ALA A 217 -10.41 -10.14 12.64
C ALA A 217 -9.32 -9.71 11.66
N LEU A 218 -8.80 -10.65 10.87
CA LEU A 218 -7.79 -10.42 9.84
C LEU A 218 -8.21 -11.08 8.53
N ARG A 219 -7.92 -10.41 7.40
CA ARG A 219 -8.09 -10.93 6.05
C ARG A 219 -6.92 -10.50 5.19
N THR A 220 -6.29 -11.45 4.51
CA THR A 220 -5.25 -11.17 3.51
C THR A 220 -5.91 -11.25 2.14
N LEU A 221 -5.83 -10.15 1.38
CA LEU A 221 -6.45 -9.94 0.08
C LEU A 221 -5.39 -10.03 -1.03
N PRO A 222 -5.33 -11.15 -1.77
CA PRO A 222 -4.45 -11.25 -2.93
C PRO A 222 -4.92 -10.39 -4.11
N PHE A 223 -3.98 -9.83 -4.88
CA PHE A 223 -4.24 -9.14 -6.14
C PHE A 223 -3.01 -9.20 -7.07
N PRO A 224 -3.17 -9.08 -8.41
CA PRO A 224 -2.04 -9.06 -9.32
C PRO A 224 -1.30 -7.73 -9.19
N GLN A 225 0.03 -7.79 -9.17
CA GLN A 225 0.90 -6.63 -9.33
C GLN A 225 2.07 -7.06 -10.22
N PRO A 226 1.92 -6.97 -11.56
CA PRO A 226 2.89 -7.51 -12.50
C PRO A 226 4.30 -7.00 -12.30
N CYS A 227 4.47 -5.75 -11.83
CA CYS A 227 5.79 -5.19 -11.59
C CYS A 227 6.50 -5.59 -10.30
N TYR A 228 5.82 -6.31 -9.41
CA TYR A 228 6.40 -6.79 -8.17
C TYR A 228 6.86 -8.25 -8.26
N PRO A 229 7.73 -8.70 -7.34
CA PRO A 229 8.16 -10.10 -7.27
C PRO A 229 6.97 -11.06 -7.37
N THR A 230 7.13 -12.11 -8.19
CA THR A 230 6.11 -13.11 -8.57
C THR A 230 4.93 -12.63 -9.42
N GLY A 231 4.73 -11.31 -9.58
CA GLY A 231 3.54 -10.74 -10.24
C GLY A 231 2.25 -10.86 -9.41
N TRP A 232 2.33 -11.47 -8.22
CA TRP A 232 1.22 -11.72 -7.32
C TRP A 232 1.50 -11.13 -5.95
N TRP A 233 0.65 -10.19 -5.53
CA TRP A 233 0.81 -9.43 -4.31
C TRP A 233 -0.38 -9.56 -3.37
N SER A 234 -0.25 -8.97 -2.19
CA SER A 234 -1.33 -8.94 -1.22
C SER A 234 -1.26 -7.73 -0.30
N CYS A 235 -2.42 -7.43 0.31
CA CYS A 235 -2.51 -6.61 1.50
C CYS A 235 -3.23 -7.38 2.60
N THR A 236 -2.95 -7.08 3.87
CA THR A 236 -3.65 -7.65 5.01
C THR A 236 -4.43 -6.57 5.73
N MET A 237 -5.74 -6.78 5.82
CA MET A 237 -6.67 -5.98 6.60
C MET A 237 -6.82 -6.57 8.00
N ALA A 238 -6.89 -5.69 8.98
CA ALA A 238 -7.19 -6.00 10.38
C ALA A 238 -8.23 -5.00 10.92
N ARG A 239 -9.20 -5.49 11.69
CA ARG A 239 -10.31 -4.64 12.19
C ARG A 239 -10.42 -4.65 13.71
N LYS A 240 -10.59 -3.48 14.31
CA LYS A 240 -10.78 -3.31 15.76
C LYS A 240 -12.22 -3.63 16.16
N GLY A 241 -12.41 -4.72 16.89
CA GLY A 241 -13.67 -5.06 17.57
C GLY A 241 -14.89 -5.33 16.67
N ALA A 242 -14.68 -5.69 15.40
CA ALA A 242 -15.71 -6.12 14.46
C ALA A 242 -15.13 -7.12 13.44
N ASP A 243 -15.99 -7.82 12.69
CA ASP A 243 -15.56 -8.80 11.69
C ASP A 243 -15.07 -8.16 10.36
N LEU A 244 -14.43 -8.97 9.51
CA LEU A 244 -14.04 -8.63 8.14
C LEU A 244 -14.73 -9.55 7.12
N ALA A 245 -15.93 -10.03 7.43
CA ALA A 245 -16.60 -11.03 6.59
C ALA A 245 -17.34 -10.42 5.39
N GLY A 246 -17.63 -9.11 5.43
CA GLY A 246 -18.34 -8.43 4.36
C GLY A 246 -17.99 -6.96 4.24
N PHE A 247 -18.53 -6.32 3.22
CA PHE A 247 -18.33 -4.91 2.90
C PHE A 247 -19.63 -4.29 2.38
N ARG A 248 -19.63 -2.97 2.17
CA ARG A 248 -20.77 -2.23 1.61
C ARG A 248 -20.92 -2.51 0.11
N GLU A 249 -21.36 -3.71 -0.26
CA GLU A 249 -21.45 -4.16 -1.66
C GLU A 249 -22.21 -3.19 -2.55
N ARG A 250 -23.39 -2.75 -2.11
CA ARG A 250 -24.18 -1.77 -2.86
C ARG A 250 -23.40 -0.47 -3.08
N GLY A 251 -22.70 0.01 -2.05
CA GLY A 251 -21.86 1.21 -2.15
C GLY A 251 -20.72 1.04 -3.16
N ALA A 252 -20.05 -0.11 -3.15
CA ALA A 252 -18.98 -0.42 -4.10
C ALA A 252 -19.50 -0.56 -5.55
N ALA A 253 -20.70 -1.13 -5.71
CA ALA A 253 -21.35 -1.31 -7.01
C ALA A 253 -21.89 0.02 -7.58
N THR A 254 -22.34 0.94 -6.73
CA THR A 254 -22.94 2.23 -7.14
C THR A 254 -22.03 3.44 -6.87
N LYS A 255 -20.72 3.22 -6.69
CA LYS A 255 -19.75 4.31 -6.48
C LYS A 255 -19.78 5.31 -7.64
N GLN A 256 -19.62 6.59 -7.33
CA GLN A 256 -19.74 7.69 -8.30
C GLN A 256 -18.41 8.10 -8.95
N PHE A 257 -17.35 7.31 -8.75
CA PHE A 257 -16.03 7.54 -9.32
C PHE A 257 -15.55 6.30 -10.10
N ALA A 258 -14.67 6.54 -11.07
CA ALA A 258 -14.09 5.50 -11.90
C ALA A 258 -12.91 4.81 -11.21
N THR A 259 -12.82 3.51 -11.46
CA THR A 259 -11.73 2.60 -11.09
C THR A 259 -11.34 1.80 -12.32
N ARG A 260 -10.07 1.39 -12.41
CA ARG A 260 -9.53 0.59 -13.51
C ARG A 260 -9.50 -0.91 -13.17
N TYR A 261 -9.38 -1.27 -11.89
CA TYR A 261 -9.32 -2.65 -11.41
C TYR A 261 -10.46 -2.97 -10.42
N TYR A 262 -10.60 -2.15 -9.39
CA TYR A 262 -11.51 -2.40 -8.29
C TYR A 262 -12.97 -2.31 -8.73
N ASN A 263 -13.77 -3.29 -8.35
CA ASN A 263 -15.22 -3.28 -8.40
C ASN A 263 -15.75 -4.22 -7.30
N ALA A 264 -17.07 -4.28 -7.10
CA ALA A 264 -17.64 -5.11 -6.04
C ALA A 264 -17.30 -6.60 -6.20
N GLU A 265 -17.25 -7.11 -7.42
CA GLU A 265 -16.95 -8.52 -7.68
C GLU A 265 -15.46 -8.83 -7.50
N THR A 266 -14.55 -7.91 -7.84
CA THR A 266 -13.12 -8.09 -7.55
C THR A 266 -12.83 -7.99 -6.05
N HIS A 267 -13.57 -7.17 -5.29
CA HIS A 267 -13.49 -7.19 -3.82
C HIS A 267 -13.94 -8.55 -3.26
N LYS A 268 -15.10 -9.07 -3.70
CA LYS A 268 -15.55 -10.42 -3.30
C LYS A 268 -14.53 -11.49 -3.65
N ALA A 269 -13.96 -11.45 -4.85
CA ALA A 269 -12.95 -12.39 -5.30
C ALA A 269 -11.67 -12.30 -4.45
N ALA A 270 -11.25 -11.09 -4.07
CA ALA A 270 -10.08 -10.88 -3.22
C ALA A 270 -10.28 -11.39 -1.78
N LEU A 271 -11.54 -11.53 -1.30
CA LEU A 271 -11.83 -12.18 -0.02
C LEU A 271 -11.70 -13.70 -0.08
N ALA A 272 -11.70 -14.30 -1.28
CA ALA A 272 -11.48 -15.73 -1.45
C ALA A 272 -9.98 -16.04 -1.37
N GLN A 273 -9.64 -17.12 -0.64
CA GLN A 273 -8.26 -17.56 -0.49
C GLN A 273 -8.03 -18.92 -1.19
N PRO A 274 -6.92 -19.07 -1.93
CA PRO A 274 -6.47 -20.38 -2.41
C PRO A 274 -6.11 -21.30 -1.25
N GLU A 275 -6.24 -22.61 -1.46
CA GLU A 275 -6.11 -23.62 -0.40
C GLU A 275 -4.77 -23.58 0.36
N PHE A 276 -3.65 -23.30 -0.31
CA PHE A 276 -2.35 -23.21 0.38
C PHE A 276 -2.29 -22.03 1.36
N LEU A 277 -3.00 -20.91 1.09
CA LEU A 277 -3.10 -19.79 2.03
C LEU A 277 -4.03 -20.15 3.18
N ARG A 278 -5.14 -20.85 2.93
CA ARG A 278 -6.06 -21.30 3.97
C ARG A 278 -5.35 -22.24 4.96
N GLU A 279 -4.65 -23.24 4.43
CA GLU A 279 -3.82 -24.15 5.22
C GLU A 279 -2.77 -23.36 6.01
N ALA A 280 -2.13 -22.39 5.38
CA ALA A 280 -1.05 -21.67 6.02
C ALA A 280 -1.47 -20.66 7.08
N LEU A 281 -2.62 -20.00 6.90
CA LEU A 281 -3.10 -18.90 7.75
C LEU A 281 -4.16 -19.34 8.77
N GLY A 282 -4.69 -20.56 8.64
CA GLY A 282 -5.70 -21.13 9.53
C GLY A 282 -7.09 -20.50 9.36
N ASP A 283 -7.44 -20.10 8.13
CA ASP A 283 -8.70 -19.43 7.75
C ASP A 283 -9.71 -20.39 7.05
#